data_AF-A0A455TZS9-F1
#
_entry.id   AF-A0A455TZS9-F1
#
_cell.length_a   1.000
_cell.length_b   1.000
_cell.length_c   1.000
_cell.angle_alpha   90.00
_cell.angle_beta   90.00
_cell.angle_gamma   90.00
#
_symmetry.space_group_name_H-M   'P 1'
#
loop_
_entity.id
_entity.type
_entity.pdbx_description
1 polymer ?
#
loop_
_entity_poly.entity_id
_entity_poly.type
_entity_poly.pdbx_seq_one_letter_code
_entity_poly.pdbx_strand_id
1 'polypeptide(L)' 'MPDFERILIETALKHTGGRKGEAAELLGWGRNTLTRKLKTLLPALADE' A
#
# COMPACT_ATOMS: atom_id res chain seq x y z
N MET A 1 -4.88 -15.38 -0.96
CA MET A 1 -4.38 -14.78 0.30
C MET A 1 -4.39 -13.26 0.19
N PRO A 2 -5.54 -12.59 0.32
CA PRO A 2 -5.61 -11.12 0.36
C PRO A 2 -5.00 -10.55 1.64
N ASP A 3 -5.03 -11.30 2.74
CA ASP A 3 -4.65 -10.81 4.08
C ASP A 3 -3.16 -10.53 4.21
N PHE A 4 -2.31 -11.34 3.57
CA PHE A 4 -0.87 -11.10 3.55
C PHE A 4 -0.53 -9.79 2.84
N GLU A 5 -1.10 -9.55 1.65
CA GLU A 5 -0.87 -8.30 0.91
C GLU A 5 -1.43 -7.08 1.66
N ARG A 6 -2.57 -7.22 2.34
CA ARG A 6 -3.12 -6.17 3.21
C ARG A 6 -2.16 -5.81 4.33
N ILE A 7 -1.74 -6.80 5.12
CA ILE A 7 -0.80 -6.60 6.24
C ILE A 7 0.52 -5.99 5.74
N LEU A 8 1.03 -6.47 4.61
CA LEU A 8 2.26 -5.96 4.00
C LEU A 8 2.13 -4.48 3.62
N ILE A 9 1.03 -4.09 2.98
CA ILE A 9 0.77 -2.71 2.57
C ILE A 9 0.57 -1.80 3.80
N GLU A 10 -0.24 -2.22 4.76
CA GLU A 10 -0.49 -1.45 5.99
C GLU A 10 0.79 -1.25 6.78
N THR A 11 1.64 -2.28 6.86
CA THR A 11 2.94 -2.19 7.54
C THR A 11 3.87 -1.21 6.82
N ALA A 12 3.95 -1.28 5.49
CA ALA A 12 4.75 -0.35 4.71
C ALA A 12 4.25 1.10 4.84
N LEU A 13 2.95 1.33 4.75
CA LEU A 13 2.36 2.65 4.95
C LEU A 13 2.61 3.18 6.36
N LYS A 14 2.45 2.35 7.39
CA LYS A 14 2.75 2.74 8.77
C LYS A 14 4.23 3.10 8.93
N HIS A 15 5.13 2.33 8.31
CA HIS A 15 6.57 2.58 8.35
C HIS A 15 6.96 3.89 7.67
N THR A 16 6.30 4.24 6.55
CA THR A 16 6.56 5.48 5.82
C THR A 16 5.68 6.66 6.26
N GLY A 17 4.91 6.50 7.35
CA GLY A 17 4.01 7.55 7.84
C GLY A 17 2.91 7.95 6.84
N GLY A 18 2.37 6.98 6.10
CA GLY A 18 1.30 7.16 5.13
C GLY A 18 1.76 7.58 3.72
N ARG A 19 3.07 7.80 3.52
CA ARG A 19 3.61 8.22 2.22
C ARG A 19 3.59 7.05 1.24
N LYS A 20 2.58 7.03 0.37
CA LYS A 20 2.33 5.97 -0.63
C LYS A 20 3.50 5.79 -1.60
N GLY A 21 4.19 6.86 -1.99
CA GLY A 21 5.36 6.79 -2.87
C GLY A 21 6.50 5.98 -2.25
N GLU A 22 6.89 6.34 -1.02
CA GLU A 22 7.92 5.64 -0.25
C GLU A 22 7.50 4.20 0.11
N ALA A 23 6.22 3.98 0.43
CA ALA A 23 5.71 2.64 0.69
C ALA A 23 5.82 1.74 -0.55
N ALA A 24 5.57 2.30 -1.75
CA ALA A 24 5.71 1.55 -2.99
C ALA A 24 7.18 1.19 -3.25
N GLU A 25 8.10 2.13 -3.03
CA GLU A 25 9.54 1.90 -3.13
C GLU A 25 10.02 0.83 -2.15
N LEU A 26 9.59 0.90 -0.87
CA LEU A 26 9.92 -0.08 0.17
C LEU A 26 9.44 -1.49 -0.18
N LEU A 27 8.28 -1.61 -0.83
CA LEU A 27 7.72 -2.88 -1.25
C LEU A 27 8.30 -3.40 -2.58
N GLY A 28 9.15 -2.62 -3.25
CA GLY A 28 9.65 -2.92 -4.59
C GLY A 28 8.54 -2.86 -5.65
N TRP A 29 7.47 -2.11 -5.39
CA TRP A 29 6.33 -1.97 -6.29
C TRP A 29 6.36 -0.62 -7.01
N GLY A 30 5.92 -0.61 -8.27
CA GLY A 30 5.60 0.66 -8.93
C GLY A 30 4.45 1.38 -8.20
N ARG A 31 4.49 2.73 -8.16
CA ARG A 31 3.43 3.55 -7.53
C ARG A 31 2.02 3.18 -8.02
N ASN A 32 1.84 2.94 -9.32
CA ASN A 32 0.56 2.51 -9.89
C ASN A 32 0.10 1.14 -9.39
N THR A 33 1.03 0.21 -9.17
CA THR A 33 0.72 -1.10 -8.60
C THR A 33 0.21 -0.96 -7.18
N LEU A 34 0.88 -0.15 -6.36
CA LEU A 34 0.41 0.13 -5.00
C LEU A 34 -0.96 0.82 -5.03
N THR A 35 -1.17 1.83 -5.88
CA THR A 35 -2.48 2.51 -5.99
C THR A 35 -3.61 1.55 -6.36
N ARG A 36 -3.38 0.64 -7.31
CA ARG A 36 -4.39 -0.38 -7.69
C ARG A 36 -4.64 -1.34 -6.53
N LYS A 37 -3.59 -1.81 -5.86
CA LYS A 37 -3.73 -2.68 -4.69
C LYS A 37 -4.46 -1.98 -3.53
N LEU A 38 -4.21 -0.70 -3.28
CA LEU A 38 -4.96 0.09 -2.29
C LEU A 38 -6.45 0.14 -2.64
N LYS A 39 -6.80 0.49 -3.89
CA LYS A 39 -8.21 0.53 -4.32
C LYS A 39 -8.94 -0.81 -4.18
N THR A 40 -8.26 -1.92 -4.47
CA THR A 40 -8.87 -3.26 -4.45
C THR A 40 -8.87 -3.89 -3.05
N LEU A 41 -7.81 -3.68 -2.27
CA LEU A 41 -7.60 -4.37 -0.99
C LEU A 41 -7.89 -3.50 0.22
N LEU A 42 -7.65 -2.18 0.14
CA LEU A 42 -7.73 -1.22 1.24
C LEU A 42 -8.44 0.08 0.79
N PRO A 43 -9.72 0.01 0.37
CA PRO A 43 -10.43 1.15 -0.22
C PRO A 43 -10.49 2.36 0.72
N ALA A 44 -10.54 2.15 2.03
CA ALA A 44 -10.52 3.22 3.03
C ALA A 44 -9.22 4.05 3.02
N LEU A 45 -8.11 3.49 2.52
CA LEU A 45 -6.80 4.16 2.45
C LEU A 45 -6.47 4.68 1.04
N ALA A 46 -7.34 4.42 0.06
CA ALA A 46 -7.07 4.72 -1.34
C ALA A 46 -7.27 6.22 -1.68
N ASP A 47 -8.23 6.87 -1.01
CA ASP A 47 -8.74 8.21 -1.37
C ASP A 47 -8.16 9.37 -0.53
N GLU A 48 -7.30 9.08 0.45
CA GLU A 48 -6.48 10.09 1.17
C GLU A 48 -5.16 10.43 0.46
#